data_AF-A0A067BU60-F1
#
_entry.id   AF-A0A067BU60-F1
#
_cell.length_a   1.000
_cell.length_b   1.000
_cell.length_c   1.000
_cell.angle_alpha   90.00
_cell.angle_beta   90.00
_cell.angle_gamma   90.00
#
_symmetry.space_group_name_H-M   'P 1'
#
loop_
_entity.id
_entity.type
_entity.pdbx_description
1 polymer ?
#
loop_
_entity_poly.entity_id
_entity_poly.type
_entity_poly.pdbx_seq_one_letter_code
_entity_poly.pdbx_strand_id
1 'polypeptide(L)'
;MRTSSSTTIAPIGPSASGTFALSVTSPRGQQLVRAVVAVLGAAVLVLVLVDTIANNWALNDSIGNGHCFRTPIATVMDFTGISAAYAFVHKRGLADISQIGGWMLNLTLAELDSLDTNYNIVSAGAYEMPATYDLCSIFQGEYDMKLGADAIKIAAVTNSITFVRGSAWSHLFTKDASDDLATPTMGSSDLLARGYTPARMAADLRLSDPFKIANMSETQHVVITYYRLFPRSFCSGFTPIVELGHGRCNLTLVYDDATASMNVQRSANIDKSIYKLGFLLPKSALSSLSQYLKAIAITFAVCGFLGSRKTVQWSEVDLAVTDSIFAKLLRTISPKYFPYPSFALNFDMFCYNSDVFVLVLATSVILDMGNWFVAIRNMHFYNSLSPQFGISLQLYGLSVRLLWLTCLFLKLLKIGWSVLSTASYSGESRLMGYLNLSSVTFLYLSVALLFLVPSFVAYNNSVSIELYHSAEILDPIHVDAYDGFFIRCVPSIVLLLVANILGITTLDHVLRYRHWTFLAKNSLARQAIFNSSSIVCDYLDGMVPDTEVGSQGSLLICKARRLSTLQWFS
;
A
#
# COMPACT_ATOMS: atom_id res chain seq x y z
N MET A 1 -44.78 22.61 54.94
CA MET A 1 -44.39 22.60 53.50
C MET A 1 -43.05 21.89 53.38
N ARG A 2 -43.02 20.66 52.84
CA ARG A 2 -41.78 19.92 52.59
C ARG A 2 -41.17 20.42 51.28
N THR A 3 -39.96 20.95 51.37
CA THR A 3 -39.10 21.30 50.24
C THR A 3 -38.70 20.03 49.50
N SER A 4 -39.18 19.87 48.26
CA SER A 4 -38.74 18.81 47.35
C SER A 4 -37.30 19.10 46.93
N SER A 5 -36.37 18.29 47.42
CA SER A 5 -35.01 18.23 46.88
C SER A 5 -35.08 17.79 45.43
N SER A 6 -34.70 18.70 44.52
CA SER A 6 -34.38 18.37 43.14
C SER A 6 -33.24 17.35 43.16
N THR A 7 -33.55 16.11 42.82
CA THR A 7 -32.54 15.10 42.52
C THR A 7 -31.79 15.57 41.28
N THR A 8 -30.52 15.93 41.44
CA THR A 8 -29.59 16.17 40.34
C THR A 8 -29.57 14.94 39.44
N ILE A 9 -30.17 15.05 38.26
CA ILE A 9 -30.10 14.04 37.21
C ILE A 9 -28.64 14.02 36.72
N ALA A 10 -27.87 13.06 37.21
CA ALA A 10 -26.54 12.80 36.67
C ALA A 10 -26.70 12.39 35.19
N PRO A 11 -26.02 13.07 34.24
CA PRO A 11 -26.13 12.70 32.84
C PRO A 11 -25.53 11.31 32.63
N ILE A 12 -26.39 10.32 32.36
CA ILE A 12 -25.98 9.00 31.87
C ILE A 12 -25.48 9.19 30.43
N GLY A 13 -24.30 9.78 30.24
CA GLY A 13 -23.58 9.77 28.95
C GLY A 13 -23.38 8.33 28.46
N PRO A 14 -22.88 8.09 27.23
CA PRO A 14 -22.75 6.73 26.71
C PRO A 14 -22.03 5.86 27.75
N SER A 15 -22.68 4.77 28.19
CA SER A 15 -22.03 3.70 28.93
C SER A 15 -21.00 3.10 27.98
N ALA A 16 -19.78 3.61 28.13
CA ALA A 16 -18.61 3.30 27.33
C ALA A 16 -18.09 1.89 27.69
N SER A 17 -18.63 0.84 27.06
CA SER A 17 -18.36 -0.55 27.45
C SER A 17 -17.89 -1.43 26.27
N GLY A 18 -17.23 -0.86 25.26
CA GLY A 18 -16.57 -1.62 24.18
C GLY A 18 -15.19 -2.18 24.52
N THR A 19 -14.71 -2.01 25.75
CA THR A 19 -13.37 -2.44 26.16
C THR A 19 -13.37 -3.89 26.60
N PHE A 20 -12.52 -4.74 25.98
CA PHE A 20 -12.06 -6.05 26.46
C PHE A 20 -12.77 -6.53 27.73
N ALA A 21 -13.90 -7.22 27.59
CA ALA A 21 -14.48 -8.00 28.67
C ALA A 21 -13.70 -9.33 28.83
N LEU A 22 -12.37 -9.27 28.89
CA LEU A 22 -11.71 -10.03 29.95
C LEU A 22 -12.27 -9.44 31.24
N SER A 23 -12.49 -10.24 32.26
CA SER A 23 -13.04 -9.83 33.55
C SER A 23 -12.14 -8.81 34.28
N VAL A 24 -11.92 -7.62 33.72
CA VAL A 24 -11.21 -6.54 34.36
C VAL A 24 -12.24 -5.83 35.23
N THR A 25 -12.37 -6.36 36.44
CA THR A 25 -13.27 -5.91 37.50
C THR A 25 -12.94 -4.50 38.02
N SER A 26 -11.87 -3.85 37.54
CA SER A 26 -11.49 -2.52 38.00
C SER A 26 -11.83 -1.40 37.00
N PRO A 27 -12.43 -0.28 37.45
CA PRO A 27 -12.76 0.87 36.61
C PRO A 27 -11.52 1.52 35.96
N ARG A 28 -10.34 1.37 36.58
CA ARG A 28 -9.05 1.83 36.01
C ARG A 28 -8.66 1.05 34.77
N GLY A 29 -8.91 -0.26 34.74
CA GLY A 29 -8.61 -1.09 33.57
C GLY A 29 -9.47 -0.75 32.36
N GLN A 30 -10.76 -0.47 32.57
CA GLN A 30 -11.64 0.02 31.50
C GLN A 30 -11.18 1.37 30.95
N GLN A 31 -10.76 2.31 31.82
CA GLN A 31 -10.21 3.59 31.39
C GLN A 31 -8.92 3.44 30.56
N LEU A 32 -8.02 2.54 30.97
CA LEU A 32 -6.79 2.25 30.23
C LEU A 32 -7.09 1.72 28.83
N VAL A 33 -7.98 0.74 28.71
CA VAL A 33 -8.34 0.18 27.40
C VAL A 33 -8.98 1.25 26.52
N ARG A 34 -9.84 2.14 27.06
CA ARG A 34 -10.40 3.27 26.30
C ARG A 34 -9.31 4.20 25.77
N ALA A 35 -8.33 4.54 26.61
CA ALA A 35 -7.22 5.38 26.20
C ALA A 35 -6.41 4.72 25.07
N VAL A 36 -6.12 3.43 25.19
CA VAL A 36 -5.42 2.67 24.14
C VAL A 36 -6.19 2.66 22.82
N VAL A 37 -7.50 2.37 22.85
CA VAL A 37 -8.34 2.37 21.63
C VAL A 37 -8.38 3.75 20.99
N ALA A 38 -8.53 4.81 21.77
CA ALA A 38 -8.52 6.18 21.26
C ALA A 38 -7.17 6.55 20.62
N VAL A 39 -6.05 6.13 21.22
CA VAL A 39 -4.70 6.34 20.66
C VAL A 39 -4.53 5.56 19.36
N LEU A 40 -4.98 4.30 19.28
CA LEU A 40 -4.91 3.51 18.05
C LEU A 40 -5.77 4.12 16.94
N GLY A 41 -6.99 4.58 17.25
CA GLY A 41 -7.85 5.25 16.28
C GLY A 41 -7.24 6.56 15.76
N ALA A 42 -6.63 7.35 16.65
CA ALA A 42 -5.88 8.54 16.25
C ALA A 42 -4.67 8.18 15.37
N ALA A 43 -3.95 7.10 15.68
CA ALA A 43 -2.83 6.64 14.86
C ALA A 43 -3.27 6.24 13.45
N VAL A 44 -4.38 5.49 13.31
CA VAL A 44 -4.94 5.13 11.99
C VAL A 44 -5.35 6.38 11.22
N LEU A 45 -5.96 7.37 11.88
CA LEU A 45 -6.30 8.64 11.25
C LEU A 45 -5.06 9.37 10.72
N VAL A 46 -3.99 9.43 11.52
CA VAL A 46 -2.71 10.02 11.11
C VAL A 46 -2.15 9.28 9.89
N LEU A 47 -2.21 7.94 9.87
CA LEU A 47 -1.76 7.15 8.72
C LEU A 47 -2.58 7.43 7.45
N VAL A 48 -3.90 7.60 7.57
CA VAL A 48 -4.76 8.02 6.44
C VAL A 48 -4.39 9.41 5.94
N LEU A 49 -4.09 10.35 6.84
CA LEU A 49 -3.64 11.69 6.47
C LEU A 49 -2.29 11.66 5.75
N VAL A 50 -1.33 10.88 6.28
CA VAL A 50 -0.03 10.67 5.63
C VAL A 50 -0.23 10.05 4.24
N ASP A 51 -1.11 9.06 4.10
CA ASP A 51 -1.42 8.47 2.79
C ASP A 51 -2.02 9.48 1.80
N THR A 52 -2.91 10.34 2.29
CA THR A 52 -3.60 11.33 1.45
C THR A 52 -2.68 12.44 0.98
N ILE A 53 -1.67 12.80 1.78
CA ILE A 53 -0.77 13.92 1.49
C ILE A 53 0.56 13.43 0.92
N ALA A 54 1.30 12.61 1.67
CA ALA A 54 2.66 12.21 1.30
C ALA A 54 2.68 11.16 0.19
N ASN A 55 1.68 10.27 0.14
CA ASN A 55 1.55 9.25 -0.90
C ASN A 55 0.59 9.65 -2.03
N ASN A 56 0.41 10.95 -2.23
CA ASN A 56 -0.28 11.50 -3.39
C ASN A 56 0.73 11.80 -4.49
N TRP A 57 0.67 11.01 -5.56
CA TRP A 57 1.62 11.07 -6.66
C TRP A 57 1.61 12.41 -7.39
N ALA A 58 0.46 13.07 -7.53
CA ALA A 58 0.35 14.36 -8.21
C ALA A 58 0.89 15.51 -7.34
N LEU A 59 0.67 15.46 -6.03
CA LEU A 59 1.29 16.41 -5.10
C LEU A 59 2.81 16.23 -5.09
N ASN A 60 3.31 14.99 -5.01
CA ASN A 60 4.74 14.74 -5.01
C ASN A 60 5.41 15.12 -6.34
N ASP A 61 4.75 14.97 -7.49
CA ASP A 61 5.21 15.51 -8.77
C ASP A 61 5.37 17.04 -8.71
N SER A 62 4.37 17.74 -8.16
CA SER A 62 4.32 19.20 -8.19
C SER A 62 5.26 19.90 -7.19
N ILE A 63 5.32 19.39 -5.96
CA ILE A 63 6.09 20.03 -4.86
C ILE A 63 7.24 19.17 -4.36
N GLY A 64 7.41 17.96 -4.88
CA GLY A 64 8.52 17.08 -4.53
C GLY A 64 9.79 17.42 -5.33
N ASN A 65 10.93 17.00 -4.79
CA ASN A 65 12.23 17.17 -5.43
C ASN A 65 12.49 16.13 -6.55
N GLY A 66 11.44 15.58 -7.17
CA GLY A 66 11.56 14.51 -8.18
C GLY A 66 12.23 14.98 -9.47
N HIS A 67 11.99 16.22 -9.90
CA HIS A 67 12.54 16.75 -11.16
C HIS A 67 14.07 16.85 -11.20
N CYS A 68 14.78 16.70 -10.07
CA CYS A 68 16.24 16.63 -10.07
C CYS A 68 16.79 15.42 -10.86
N PHE A 69 15.99 14.38 -11.10
CA PHE A 69 16.39 13.23 -11.92
C PHE A 69 16.43 13.52 -13.44
N ARG A 70 15.95 14.70 -13.89
CA ARG A 70 16.06 15.12 -15.31
C ARG A 70 17.44 15.69 -15.66
N THR A 71 18.22 16.10 -14.66
CA THR A 71 19.55 16.73 -14.86
C THR A 71 20.49 16.03 -15.85
N PRO A 72 20.70 14.69 -15.82
CA PRO A 72 21.68 14.05 -16.71
C PRO A 72 21.31 14.08 -18.19
N ILE A 73 20.03 14.30 -18.50
CA ILE A 73 19.49 14.28 -19.87
C ILE A 73 18.95 15.65 -20.31
N ALA A 74 19.02 16.67 -19.46
CA ALA A 74 18.46 18.00 -19.75
C ALA A 74 19.06 18.68 -21.00
N THR A 75 20.21 18.21 -21.47
CA THR A 75 20.87 18.72 -22.70
C THR A 75 20.85 17.71 -23.84
N VAL A 76 20.12 16.60 -23.71
CA VAL A 76 20.21 15.44 -24.59
C VAL A 76 18.82 14.85 -24.84
N MET A 77 18.36 14.89 -26.09
CA MET A 77 16.97 14.55 -26.43
C MET A 77 16.73 13.07 -26.74
N ASP A 78 17.76 12.30 -27.10
CA ASP A 78 17.60 10.93 -27.61
C ASP A 78 18.84 10.04 -27.37
N PHE A 79 18.74 8.78 -27.82
CA PHE A 79 19.84 7.80 -27.72
C PHE A 79 21.11 8.26 -28.43
N THR A 80 20.99 8.92 -29.59
CA THR A 80 22.16 9.38 -30.36
C THR A 80 22.86 10.52 -29.66
N GLY A 81 22.10 11.43 -29.04
CA GLY A 81 22.65 12.46 -28.19
C GLY A 81 23.34 11.89 -26.96
N ILE A 82 22.79 10.83 -26.34
CA ILE A 82 23.41 10.22 -25.14
C ILE A 82 24.70 9.51 -25.53
N SER A 83 24.71 8.74 -26.62
CA SER A 83 25.91 8.07 -27.10
C SER A 83 27.01 9.05 -27.54
N ALA A 84 26.64 10.25 -27.99
CA ALA A 84 27.60 11.32 -28.28
C ALA A 84 28.10 12.05 -27.04
N ALA A 85 27.26 12.20 -26.00
CA ALA A 85 27.59 12.98 -24.81
C ALA A 85 28.32 12.19 -23.70
N TYR A 86 28.25 10.85 -23.73
CA TYR A 86 28.80 9.96 -22.71
C TYR A 86 29.68 8.87 -23.34
N ALA A 87 30.84 8.60 -22.73
CA ALA A 87 31.65 7.43 -23.06
C ALA A 87 31.06 6.19 -22.40
N PHE A 88 30.71 5.17 -23.19
CA PHE A 88 30.14 3.92 -22.68
C PHE A 88 31.23 2.88 -22.38
N VAL A 89 31.00 2.05 -21.36
CA VAL A 89 31.80 0.84 -21.13
C VAL A 89 31.71 -0.06 -22.37
N HIS A 90 32.84 -0.63 -22.79
CA HIS A 90 32.88 -1.63 -23.86
C HIS A 90 31.85 -2.75 -23.65
N LYS A 91 31.09 -3.06 -24.71
CA LYS A 91 30.02 -4.10 -24.74
C LYS A 91 28.86 -3.85 -23.76
N ARG A 92 28.71 -2.61 -23.28
CA ARG A 92 27.62 -2.15 -22.42
C ARG A 92 27.12 -0.78 -22.86
N GLY A 93 27.16 -0.53 -24.17
CA GLY A 93 26.60 0.65 -24.79
C GLY A 93 25.09 0.53 -25.03
N LEU A 94 24.46 1.62 -25.50
CA LEU A 94 23.06 1.60 -25.94
C LEU A 94 22.80 0.71 -27.16
N ALA A 95 23.85 0.32 -27.89
CA ALA A 95 23.77 -0.65 -29.00
C ALA A 95 23.81 -2.12 -28.52
N ASP A 96 24.29 -2.36 -27.29
CA ASP A 96 24.52 -3.71 -26.73
C ASP A 96 23.37 -4.14 -25.80
N ILE A 97 22.14 -3.74 -26.12
CA ILE A 97 20.95 -4.04 -25.32
C ILE A 97 19.88 -4.70 -26.18
N SER A 98 19.07 -5.56 -25.56
CA SER A 98 17.91 -6.16 -26.22
C SER A 98 16.94 -5.08 -26.74
N GLN A 99 16.21 -5.40 -27.80
CA GLN A 99 15.32 -4.46 -28.50
C GLN A 99 14.28 -3.85 -27.55
N ILE A 100 13.70 -4.68 -26.68
CA ILE A 100 12.70 -4.22 -25.73
C ILE A 100 13.30 -3.39 -24.60
N GLY A 101 14.54 -3.67 -24.18
CA GLY A 101 15.28 -2.84 -23.23
C GLY A 101 15.58 -1.46 -23.80
N GLY A 102 16.01 -1.40 -25.06
CA GLY A 102 16.20 -0.16 -25.80
C GLY A 102 14.91 0.63 -25.95
N TRP A 103 13.81 -0.03 -26.32
CA TRP A 103 12.50 0.61 -26.40
C TRP A 103 12.06 1.20 -25.04
N MET A 104 12.19 0.45 -23.94
CA MET A 104 11.84 0.93 -22.59
C MET A 104 12.66 2.15 -22.17
N LEU A 105 13.97 2.14 -22.42
CA LEU A 105 14.85 3.27 -22.13
C LEU A 105 14.51 4.48 -23.00
N ASN A 106 14.25 4.28 -24.30
CA ASN A 106 13.90 5.38 -25.21
C ASN A 106 12.60 6.06 -24.80
N LEU A 107 11.57 5.28 -24.45
CA LEU A 107 10.32 5.82 -23.92
C LEU A 107 10.53 6.58 -22.61
N THR A 108 11.38 6.06 -21.72
CA THR A 108 11.72 6.72 -20.45
C THR A 108 12.37 8.08 -20.68
N LEU A 109 13.30 8.17 -21.63
CA LEU A 109 13.97 9.43 -21.96
C LEU A 109 12.99 10.46 -22.55
N ALA A 110 12.15 10.03 -23.50
CA ALA A 110 11.14 10.90 -24.11
C ALA A 110 10.18 11.49 -23.07
N GLU A 111 9.75 10.68 -22.09
CA GLU A 111 8.87 11.12 -21.01
C GLU A 111 9.59 11.99 -19.97
N LEU A 112 10.90 11.86 -19.77
CA LEU A 112 11.65 12.75 -18.87
C LEU A 112 12.02 14.09 -19.51
N ASP A 113 12.18 14.13 -20.83
CA ASP A 113 12.43 15.36 -21.60
C ASP A 113 11.18 16.22 -21.76
N SER A 114 10.00 15.59 -21.92
CA SER A 114 8.74 16.32 -22.10
C SER A 114 8.36 17.22 -20.89
N LEU A 115 7.80 18.39 -21.21
CA LEU A 115 7.19 19.30 -20.24
C LEU A 115 5.76 18.85 -19.84
N ASP A 116 5.06 18.18 -20.75
CA ASP A 116 3.73 17.59 -20.51
C ASP A 116 3.86 16.07 -20.59
N THR A 117 4.03 15.45 -19.42
CA THR A 117 4.36 14.03 -19.30
C THR A 117 3.12 13.22 -18.94
N ASN A 118 3.03 12.01 -19.48
CA ASN A 118 2.03 11.03 -19.05
C ASN A 118 2.44 10.34 -17.73
N TYR A 119 3.39 10.92 -16.99
CA TYR A 119 3.97 10.34 -15.80
C TYR A 119 4.15 11.38 -14.67
N ASN A 120 3.98 10.94 -13.43
CA ASN A 120 4.38 11.68 -12.23
C ASN A 120 5.84 11.32 -11.90
N ILE A 121 6.68 12.33 -11.70
CA ILE A 121 8.07 12.20 -11.25
C ILE A 121 8.11 12.40 -9.74
N VAL A 122 8.15 11.29 -9.02
CA VAL A 122 7.96 11.26 -7.56
C VAL A 122 9.30 11.07 -6.87
N SER A 123 9.58 11.88 -5.84
CA SER A 123 10.71 11.66 -4.93
C SER A 123 10.30 10.68 -3.82
N ALA A 124 11.08 9.62 -3.63
CA ALA A 124 10.78 8.50 -2.74
C ALA A 124 11.78 8.36 -1.57
N GLY A 125 12.52 9.43 -1.27
CA GLY A 125 13.42 9.52 -0.12
C GLY A 125 14.90 9.51 -0.50
N ALA A 126 15.74 9.69 0.51
CA ALA A 126 17.18 9.68 0.38
C ALA A 126 17.76 8.79 1.47
N TYR A 127 18.44 7.71 1.09
CA TYR A 127 18.82 6.63 1.99
C TYR A 127 20.34 6.53 2.14
N GLU A 128 20.84 6.21 3.32
CA GLU A 128 22.27 5.91 3.50
C GLU A 128 22.53 4.47 3.07
N MET A 129 23.23 4.26 1.97
CA MET A 129 23.41 2.91 1.41
C MET A 129 24.60 2.19 2.05
N PRO A 130 24.43 0.94 2.51
CA PRO A 130 25.55 0.14 2.98
C PRO A 130 26.45 -0.26 1.80
N ALA A 131 27.75 -0.40 2.05
CA ALA A 131 28.70 -0.85 1.03
C ALA A 131 28.40 -2.25 0.45
N THR A 132 27.59 -3.06 1.14
CA THR A 132 27.19 -4.42 0.72
C THR A 132 26.23 -4.46 -0.47
N TYR A 133 25.48 -3.39 -0.75
CA TYR A 133 24.48 -3.38 -1.82
C TYR A 133 25.01 -2.75 -3.11
N ASP A 134 25.64 -3.56 -3.97
CA ASP A 134 26.39 -3.09 -5.13
C ASP A 134 25.54 -2.28 -6.16
N LEU A 135 25.88 -0.99 -6.27
CA LEU A 135 25.29 -0.04 -7.22
C LEU A 135 26.37 0.62 -8.09
N CYS A 136 27.61 0.15 -8.05
CA CYS A 136 28.73 0.83 -8.68
C CYS A 136 29.54 -0.06 -9.63
N SER A 137 29.53 -1.39 -9.45
CA SER A 137 30.31 -2.31 -10.29
C SER A 137 30.01 -2.24 -11.77
N ILE A 138 28.82 -1.77 -12.17
CA ILE A 138 28.44 -1.61 -13.57
C ILE A 138 29.42 -0.71 -14.37
N PHE A 139 30.07 0.25 -13.70
CA PHE A 139 31.05 1.16 -14.31
C PHE A 139 32.44 0.53 -14.52
N GLN A 140 32.68 -0.70 -14.06
CA GLN A 140 33.96 -1.39 -14.28
C GLN A 140 34.09 -1.82 -15.73
N GLY A 141 35.28 -1.64 -16.28
CA GLY A 141 35.61 -1.97 -17.66
C GLY A 141 36.39 -0.88 -18.37
N GLU A 142 36.59 -1.09 -19.66
CA GLU A 142 37.35 -0.22 -20.56
C GLU A 142 36.42 0.73 -21.31
N TYR A 143 36.89 1.96 -21.52
CA TYR A 143 36.18 3.04 -22.19
C TYR A 143 37.09 3.68 -23.24
N ASP A 144 36.55 3.95 -24.42
CA ASP A 144 37.24 4.75 -25.44
C ASP A 144 37.02 6.23 -25.16
N MET A 145 38.09 6.95 -24.79
CA MET A 145 38.02 8.39 -24.52
C MET A 145 39.32 9.12 -24.79
N LYS A 146 39.24 10.26 -25.47
CA LYS A 146 40.38 11.18 -25.62
C LYS A 146 40.28 12.28 -24.58
N LEU A 147 41.36 12.49 -23.82
CA LEU A 147 41.50 13.65 -22.93
C LEU A 147 41.64 14.94 -23.75
N GLY A 148 40.51 15.51 -24.15
CA GLY A 148 40.44 16.82 -24.81
C GLY A 148 39.37 17.75 -24.21
N ALA A 149 38.51 17.25 -23.32
CA ALA A 149 37.43 18.01 -22.69
C ALA A 149 37.78 18.34 -21.22
N ASP A 150 37.39 19.53 -20.76
CA ASP A 150 37.58 19.97 -19.36
C ASP A 150 36.80 19.11 -18.34
N ALA A 151 35.85 18.28 -18.79
CA ALA A 151 35.13 17.33 -17.98
C ALA A 151 34.66 16.12 -18.80
N ILE A 152 34.81 14.92 -18.24
CA ILE A 152 34.44 13.64 -18.85
C ILE A 152 33.13 13.17 -18.26
N LYS A 153 32.29 12.54 -19.07
CA LYS A 153 31.09 11.83 -18.64
C LYS A 153 31.16 10.38 -19.10
N ILE A 154 30.88 9.45 -18.20
CA ILE A 154 30.84 8.02 -18.49
C ILE A 154 29.45 7.45 -18.28
N ALA A 155 29.13 6.38 -18.99
CA ALA A 155 27.86 5.70 -18.89
C ALA A 155 28.02 4.18 -19.01
N ALA A 156 27.03 3.46 -18.51
CA ALA A 156 26.94 2.02 -18.69
C ALA A 156 25.48 1.60 -18.79
N VAL A 157 25.19 0.62 -19.65
CA VAL A 157 23.87 0.01 -19.76
C VAL A 157 23.96 -1.48 -19.53
N THR A 158 23.01 -2.00 -18.76
CA THR A 158 22.77 -3.45 -18.66
C THR A 158 21.29 -3.73 -18.83
N ASN A 159 20.97 -4.93 -19.30
CA ASN A 159 19.61 -5.40 -19.47
C ASN A 159 19.51 -6.83 -18.93
N SER A 160 18.42 -7.12 -18.21
CA SER A 160 18.16 -8.43 -17.64
C SER A 160 16.68 -8.80 -17.65
N ILE A 161 16.42 -10.12 -17.65
CA ILE A 161 15.12 -10.70 -17.34
C ILE A 161 15.22 -11.39 -15.99
N THR A 162 14.35 -11.00 -15.06
CA THR A 162 14.21 -11.69 -13.77
C THR A 162 13.30 -12.88 -13.93
N PHE A 163 13.84 -14.06 -13.65
CA PHE A 163 13.13 -15.33 -13.56
C PHE A 163 12.75 -15.58 -12.10
N VAL A 164 11.52 -16.03 -11.87
CA VAL A 164 10.99 -16.30 -10.52
C VAL A 164 10.34 -17.68 -10.48
N ARG A 165 10.62 -18.44 -9.43
CA ARG A 165 10.00 -19.76 -9.19
C ARG A 165 9.06 -19.70 -8.01
N GLY A 166 7.90 -20.34 -8.13
CA GLY A 166 6.98 -20.51 -7.00
C GLY A 166 6.24 -19.24 -6.56
N SER A 167 5.67 -19.31 -5.38
CA SER A 167 4.89 -18.28 -4.69
C SER A 167 5.09 -18.41 -3.18
N ALA A 168 4.66 -17.41 -2.41
CA ALA A 168 4.76 -17.45 -0.95
C ALA A 168 4.15 -18.72 -0.33
N TRP A 169 3.06 -19.22 -0.92
CA TRP A 169 2.40 -20.43 -0.44
C TRP A 169 3.16 -21.70 -0.83
N SER A 170 3.70 -21.79 -2.05
CA SER A 170 4.53 -22.96 -2.41
C SER A 170 5.83 -22.98 -1.61
N HIS A 171 6.43 -21.83 -1.31
CA HIS A 171 7.59 -21.74 -0.42
C HIS A 171 7.29 -22.27 0.99
N LEU A 172 6.06 -22.09 1.46
CA LEU A 172 5.65 -22.57 2.78
C LEU A 172 5.35 -24.08 2.80
N PHE A 173 4.75 -24.60 1.73
CA PHE A 173 4.24 -25.98 1.70
C PHE A 173 5.08 -26.97 0.91
N THR A 174 6.08 -26.50 0.17
CA THR A 174 6.95 -27.29 -0.70
C THR A 174 8.41 -26.92 -0.52
N LYS A 175 9.32 -27.59 -1.26
CA LYS A 175 10.77 -27.36 -1.22
C LYS A 175 11.29 -26.54 -2.39
N ASP A 176 10.42 -25.81 -3.07
CA ASP A 176 10.79 -24.95 -4.20
C ASP A 176 11.76 -23.81 -3.82
N ALA A 177 11.90 -23.50 -2.52
CA ALA A 177 12.86 -22.52 -2.02
C ALA A 177 14.21 -23.13 -1.58
N SER A 178 14.34 -24.45 -1.51
CA SER A 178 15.57 -25.12 -1.04
C SER A 178 16.22 -26.05 -2.05
N ASP A 179 15.42 -26.71 -2.90
CA ASP A 179 15.89 -27.81 -3.75
C ASP A 179 16.07 -27.33 -5.20
N ASP A 180 17.13 -27.78 -5.89
CA ASP A 180 17.43 -27.47 -7.31
C ASP A 180 17.32 -25.96 -7.65
N LEU A 181 18.00 -25.12 -6.87
CA LEU A 181 18.04 -23.67 -7.08
C LEU A 181 18.86 -23.31 -8.32
N ALA A 182 18.45 -22.25 -9.01
CA ALA A 182 19.15 -21.75 -10.18
C ALA A 182 20.52 -21.16 -9.80
N THR A 183 21.50 -21.30 -10.70
CA THR A 183 22.82 -20.66 -10.57
C THR A 183 23.01 -19.59 -11.66
N PRO A 184 23.87 -18.57 -11.43
CA PRO A 184 24.09 -17.49 -12.42
C PRO A 184 24.64 -17.94 -13.77
N THR A 185 25.07 -19.20 -13.89
CA THR A 185 25.63 -19.79 -15.11
C THR A 185 24.56 -20.46 -16.00
N MET A 186 23.32 -20.59 -15.52
CA MET A 186 22.24 -21.25 -16.27
C MET A 186 21.63 -20.32 -17.31
N GLY A 187 21.32 -20.88 -18.49
CA GLY A 187 20.57 -20.19 -19.55
C GLY A 187 19.05 -20.31 -19.38
N SER A 188 18.30 -19.65 -20.24
CA SER A 188 16.85 -19.57 -20.19
C SER A 188 16.16 -20.95 -20.24
N SER A 189 16.64 -21.87 -21.07
CA SER A 189 16.10 -23.23 -21.20
C SER A 189 16.24 -24.04 -19.90
N ASP A 190 17.38 -23.93 -19.24
CA ASP A 190 17.67 -24.58 -17.96
C ASP A 190 16.83 -24.01 -16.82
N LEU A 191 16.55 -22.71 -16.85
CA LEU A 191 15.68 -22.03 -15.88
C LEU A 191 14.23 -22.49 -16.02
N LEU A 192 13.73 -22.51 -17.26
CA LEU A 192 12.38 -22.99 -17.57
C LEU A 192 12.20 -24.46 -17.17
N ALA A 193 13.19 -25.31 -17.46
CA ALA A 193 13.16 -26.73 -17.07
C ALA A 193 13.06 -26.95 -15.54
N ARG A 194 13.54 -25.98 -14.74
CA ARG A 194 13.50 -25.99 -13.27
C ARG A 194 12.27 -25.28 -12.68
N GLY A 195 11.33 -24.88 -13.52
CA GLY A 195 10.08 -24.24 -13.12
C GLY A 195 10.19 -22.75 -12.81
N TYR A 196 11.28 -22.08 -13.24
CA TYR A 196 11.34 -20.63 -13.19
C TYR A 196 10.57 -20.04 -14.37
N THR A 197 9.76 -19.02 -14.12
CA THR A 197 9.06 -18.27 -15.17
C THR A 197 9.62 -16.86 -15.32
N PRO A 198 9.74 -16.34 -16.56
CA PRO A 198 10.20 -14.98 -16.78
C PRO A 198 9.12 -14.00 -16.29
N ALA A 199 9.48 -13.15 -15.33
CA ALA A 199 8.49 -12.35 -14.58
C ALA A 199 8.69 -10.82 -14.75
N ARG A 200 9.86 -10.37 -15.17
CA ARG A 200 10.17 -8.95 -15.28
C ARG A 200 11.33 -8.72 -16.23
N MET A 201 11.21 -7.75 -17.11
CA MET A 201 12.35 -7.23 -17.87
C MET A 201 12.80 -5.92 -17.23
N ALA A 202 14.11 -5.68 -17.22
CA ALA A 202 14.69 -4.47 -16.68
C ALA A 202 15.84 -3.99 -17.58
N ALA A 203 15.91 -2.69 -17.80
CA ALA A 203 17.10 -2.05 -18.34
C ALA A 203 17.62 -1.05 -17.31
N ASP A 204 18.94 -1.00 -17.13
CA ASP A 204 19.65 -0.16 -16.16
C ASP A 204 20.64 0.71 -16.91
N LEU A 205 20.29 1.98 -17.09
CA LEU A 205 21.15 3.01 -17.67
C LEU A 205 21.70 3.87 -16.52
N ARG A 206 23.02 3.94 -16.40
CA ARG A 206 23.68 4.83 -15.43
C ARG A 206 24.51 5.86 -16.15
N LEU A 207 24.36 7.12 -15.75
CA LEU A 207 24.97 8.30 -16.36
C LEU A 207 25.74 9.05 -15.27
N SER A 208 27.06 9.22 -15.42
CA SER A 208 27.85 9.97 -14.45
C SER A 208 27.65 11.47 -14.61
N ASP A 209 27.80 12.22 -13.51
CA ASP A 209 28.08 13.65 -13.63
C ASP A 209 29.47 13.88 -14.26
N PRO A 210 29.74 15.07 -14.80
CA PRO A 210 31.06 15.41 -15.31
C PRO A 210 32.13 15.34 -14.20
N PHE A 211 33.24 14.66 -14.46
CA PHE A 211 34.40 14.60 -13.57
C PHE A 211 35.71 14.78 -14.34
N LYS A 212 36.82 14.95 -13.62
CA LYS A 212 38.15 15.14 -14.20
C LYS A 212 39.07 14.00 -13.80
N ILE A 213 39.95 13.62 -14.71
CA ILE A 213 41.08 12.71 -14.47
C ILE A 213 42.35 13.39 -14.97
N ALA A 214 43.49 13.03 -14.38
CA ALA A 214 44.78 13.50 -14.85
C ALA A 214 45.24 12.65 -16.06
N ASN A 215 45.98 13.27 -16.97
CA ASN A 215 46.64 12.56 -18.07
C ASN A 215 47.87 11.82 -17.55
N MET A 216 47.64 10.70 -16.85
CA MET A 216 48.67 9.87 -16.24
C MET A 216 48.26 8.40 -16.32
N SER A 217 49.22 7.54 -16.65
CA SER A 217 49.08 6.08 -16.65
C SER A 217 49.17 5.46 -15.25
N GLU A 218 49.34 6.28 -14.22
CA GLU A 218 49.28 5.85 -12.82
C GLU A 218 47.83 5.66 -12.37
N THR A 219 47.64 4.82 -11.35
CA THR A 219 46.33 4.55 -10.76
C THR A 219 45.80 5.79 -10.05
N GLN A 220 44.57 6.18 -10.38
CA GLN A 220 43.87 7.33 -9.84
C GLN A 220 42.62 6.90 -9.09
N HIS A 221 42.30 7.62 -8.00
CA HIS A 221 41.07 7.43 -7.24
C HIS A 221 40.15 8.63 -7.43
N VAL A 222 38.93 8.39 -7.90
CA VAL A 222 37.98 9.44 -8.21
C VAL A 222 36.61 9.09 -7.65
N VAL A 223 36.01 10.02 -6.91
CA VAL A 223 34.62 9.91 -6.48
C VAL A 223 33.74 10.57 -7.52
N ILE A 224 32.83 9.79 -8.10
CA ILE A 224 31.83 10.29 -9.05
C ILE A 224 30.44 10.26 -8.43
N THR A 225 29.59 11.19 -8.86
CA THR A 225 28.14 11.10 -8.71
C THR A 225 27.55 10.56 -10.00
N TYR A 226 26.42 9.85 -9.90
CA TYR A 226 25.74 9.30 -11.07
C TYR A 226 24.23 9.32 -10.88
N TYR A 227 23.53 9.32 -12.01
CA TYR A 227 22.10 9.11 -12.12
C TYR A 227 21.83 7.72 -12.66
N ARG A 228 20.73 7.12 -12.20
CA ARG A 228 20.26 5.80 -12.63
C ARG A 228 18.85 5.92 -13.19
N LEU A 229 18.66 5.45 -14.41
CA LEU A 229 17.36 5.24 -15.03
C LEU A 229 17.15 3.73 -15.14
N PHE A 230 16.22 3.20 -14.34
CA PHE A 230 15.97 1.77 -14.25
C PHE A 230 14.52 1.43 -14.61
N PRO A 231 14.15 1.52 -15.91
CA PRO A 231 12.84 1.07 -16.38
C PRO A 231 12.67 -0.43 -16.20
N ARG A 232 11.49 -0.80 -15.69
CA ARG A 232 11.07 -2.19 -15.54
C ARG A 232 9.71 -2.38 -16.18
N SER A 233 9.55 -3.49 -16.88
CA SER A 233 8.24 -3.91 -17.39
C SER A 233 7.90 -5.31 -16.89
N PHE A 234 6.60 -5.53 -16.65
CA PHE A 234 6.05 -6.79 -16.12
C PHE A 234 5.46 -7.68 -17.20
N CYS A 235 5.52 -7.23 -18.46
CA CYS A 235 5.34 -8.08 -19.63
C CYS A 235 6.06 -7.47 -20.83
N SER A 236 6.17 -8.23 -21.92
CA SER A 236 6.75 -7.74 -23.16
C SER A 236 5.87 -6.66 -23.81
N GLY A 237 6.39 -5.44 -23.96
CA GLY A 237 5.73 -4.33 -24.67
C GLY A 237 4.83 -3.42 -23.83
N PHE A 238 4.68 -3.64 -22.52
CA PHE A 238 3.96 -2.69 -21.67
C PHE A 238 4.76 -1.44 -21.34
N THR A 239 4.03 -0.35 -21.09
CA THR A 239 4.59 0.89 -20.53
C THR A 239 5.39 0.56 -19.26
N PRO A 240 6.69 0.90 -19.23
CA PRO A 240 7.56 0.60 -18.12
C PRO A 240 7.23 1.49 -16.93
N ILE A 241 7.57 0.98 -15.76
CA ILE A 241 7.61 1.74 -14.52
C ILE A 241 9.08 1.94 -14.16
N VAL A 242 9.48 3.19 -13.96
CA VAL A 242 10.90 3.54 -13.89
C VAL A 242 11.28 3.87 -12.46
N GLU A 243 12.35 3.23 -12.00
CA GLU A 243 13.05 3.66 -10.80
C GLU A 243 14.15 4.63 -11.19
N LEU A 244 14.16 5.77 -10.50
CA LEU A 244 15.13 6.84 -10.68
C LEU A 244 16.07 6.83 -9.47
N GLY A 245 17.36 6.98 -9.73
CA GLY A 245 18.39 6.96 -8.70
C GLY A 245 19.40 8.07 -8.88
N HIS A 246 19.96 8.53 -7.77
CA HIS A 246 21.15 9.38 -7.78
C HIS A 246 22.05 9.00 -6.61
N GLY A 247 23.29 8.61 -6.91
CA GLY A 247 24.22 8.03 -5.93
C GLY A 247 25.66 8.46 -6.16
N ARG A 248 26.58 7.85 -5.40
CA ARG A 248 28.03 8.10 -5.47
C ARG A 248 28.81 6.80 -5.54
N CYS A 249 29.82 6.78 -6.40
CA CYS A 249 30.75 5.66 -6.55
C CYS A 249 32.19 6.14 -6.35
N ASN A 250 33.01 5.27 -5.77
CA ASN A 250 34.45 5.44 -5.72
C ASN A 250 35.10 4.57 -6.82
N LEU A 251 35.74 5.22 -7.78
CA LEU A 251 36.41 4.59 -8.91
C LEU A 251 37.91 4.54 -8.66
N THR A 252 38.51 3.43 -9.07
CA THR A 252 39.95 3.25 -9.24
C THR A 252 40.20 2.98 -10.71
N LEU A 253 40.90 3.88 -11.37
CA LEU A 253 41.05 3.89 -12.82
C LEU A 253 42.48 4.20 -13.24
N VAL A 254 42.80 3.80 -14.47
CA VAL A 254 44.05 4.13 -15.16
C VAL A 254 43.67 4.68 -16.54
N TYR A 255 44.36 5.73 -16.98
CA TYR A 255 44.19 6.30 -18.31
C TYR A 255 45.47 6.16 -19.12
N ASP A 256 45.35 5.68 -20.36
CA ASP A 256 46.45 5.59 -21.30
C ASP A 256 46.22 6.54 -22.48
N ASP A 257 47.08 7.55 -22.58
CA ASP A 257 46.99 8.57 -23.64
C ASP A 257 47.39 8.03 -25.01
N ALA A 258 48.25 7.02 -25.06
CA ALA A 258 48.72 6.44 -26.32
C ALA A 258 47.59 5.70 -27.05
N THR A 259 46.72 5.04 -26.29
CA THR A 259 45.56 4.29 -26.80
C THR A 259 44.25 5.08 -26.71
N ALA A 260 44.26 6.24 -26.06
CA ALA A 260 43.06 7.02 -25.75
C ALA A 260 41.99 6.17 -25.08
N SER A 261 42.40 5.38 -24.08
CA SER A 261 41.51 4.50 -23.34
C SER A 261 41.62 4.73 -21.83
N MET A 262 40.48 4.58 -21.16
CA MET A 262 40.38 4.61 -19.71
C MET A 262 39.90 3.25 -19.23
N ASN A 263 40.64 2.64 -18.30
CA ASN A 263 40.25 1.38 -17.68
C ASN A 263 39.86 1.60 -16.22
N VAL A 264 38.59 1.40 -15.89
CA VAL A 264 38.08 1.39 -14.51
C VAL A 264 38.30 0.00 -13.93
N GLN A 265 39.42 -0.16 -13.22
CA GLN A 265 39.83 -1.41 -12.58
C GLN A 265 38.89 -1.82 -11.44
N ARG A 266 38.43 -0.84 -10.66
CA ARG A 266 37.51 -1.08 -9.54
C ARG A 266 36.52 0.08 -9.43
N SER A 267 35.25 -0.28 -9.27
CA SER A 267 34.19 0.67 -8.92
C SER A 267 33.43 0.09 -7.74
N ALA A 268 33.35 0.84 -6.66
CA ALA A 268 32.72 0.40 -5.42
C ALA A 268 31.85 1.49 -4.81
N ASN A 269 30.83 1.06 -4.07
CA ASN A 269 29.99 1.97 -3.30
C ASN A 269 30.79 2.63 -2.17
N ILE A 270 30.42 3.87 -1.86
CA ILE A 270 30.90 4.53 -0.65
C ILE A 270 29.96 4.18 0.49
N ASP A 271 30.49 3.63 1.58
CA ASP A 271 29.69 3.23 2.73
C ASP A 271 28.93 4.43 3.32
N LYS A 272 27.64 4.23 3.59
CA LYS A 272 26.70 5.25 4.08
C LYS A 272 26.57 6.49 3.19
N SER A 273 26.95 6.39 1.92
CA SER A 273 26.68 7.46 0.97
C SER A 273 25.18 7.60 0.72
N ILE A 274 24.73 8.84 0.54
CA ILE A 274 23.31 9.15 0.30
C ILE A 274 22.95 8.73 -1.12
N TYR A 275 21.96 7.86 -1.25
CA TYR A 275 21.29 7.50 -2.49
C TYR A 275 19.87 8.07 -2.51
N LYS A 276 19.60 8.97 -3.46
CA LYS A 276 18.25 9.52 -3.68
C LYS A 276 17.47 8.56 -4.57
N LEU A 277 16.26 8.22 -4.14
CA LEU A 277 15.33 7.36 -4.87
C LEU A 277 14.17 8.20 -5.41
N GLY A 278 13.76 7.90 -6.63
CA GLY A 278 12.54 8.43 -7.23
C GLY A 278 11.86 7.41 -8.13
N PHE A 279 10.68 7.77 -8.61
CA PHE A 279 9.89 6.95 -9.51
C PHE A 279 9.31 7.79 -10.65
N LEU A 280 9.21 7.18 -11.82
CA LEU A 280 8.35 7.64 -12.91
C LEU A 280 7.10 6.75 -12.91
N LEU A 281 5.98 7.31 -12.44
CA LEU A 281 4.71 6.58 -12.26
C LEU A 281 3.68 7.02 -13.30
N PRO A 282 3.03 6.12 -14.05
CA PRO A 282 2.07 6.51 -15.08
C PRO A 282 0.89 7.31 -14.51
N LYS A 283 0.57 8.41 -15.18
CA LYS A 283 -0.67 9.20 -15.03
C LYS A 283 -1.72 8.52 -15.89
N SER A 284 -2.81 8.08 -15.28
CA SER A 284 -3.93 7.46 -15.99
C SER A 284 -5.24 8.04 -15.48
N ALA A 285 -6.30 7.95 -16.28
CA ALA A 285 -7.63 8.36 -15.84
C ALA A 285 -8.06 7.62 -14.55
N LEU A 286 -7.60 6.38 -14.36
CA LEU A 286 -7.87 5.59 -13.16
C LEU A 286 -7.11 6.15 -11.93
N SER A 287 -5.84 6.53 -12.07
CA SER A 287 -5.09 7.11 -10.95
C SER A 287 -5.60 8.50 -10.58
N SER A 288 -6.02 9.31 -11.56
CA SER A 288 -6.71 10.58 -11.31
C SER A 288 -8.07 10.37 -10.62
N LEU A 289 -8.89 9.43 -11.10
CA LEU A 289 -10.17 9.09 -10.49
C LEU A 289 -10.00 8.61 -9.05
N SER A 290 -8.97 7.80 -8.77
CA SER A 290 -8.62 7.37 -7.41
C SER A 290 -8.46 8.56 -6.46
N GLN A 291 -7.74 9.60 -6.86
CA GLN A 291 -7.52 10.79 -6.03
C GLN A 291 -8.83 11.53 -5.73
N TYR A 292 -9.70 11.71 -6.74
CA TYR A 292 -11.01 12.32 -6.54
C TYR A 292 -11.90 11.49 -5.61
N LEU A 293 -11.94 10.16 -5.78
CA LEU A 293 -12.72 9.28 -4.91
C LEU A 293 -12.21 9.31 -3.47
N LYS A 294 -10.88 9.36 -3.24
CA LYS A 294 -10.32 9.55 -1.89
C LYS A 294 -10.80 10.85 -1.26
N ALA A 295 -10.73 11.96 -2.00
CA ALA A 295 -11.17 13.26 -1.51
C ALA A 295 -12.67 13.28 -1.17
N ILE A 296 -13.50 12.67 -2.02
CA ILE A 296 -14.94 12.52 -1.80
C ILE A 296 -15.21 11.67 -0.56
N ALA A 297 -14.53 10.53 -0.41
CA ALA A 297 -14.68 9.65 0.75
C ALA A 297 -14.32 10.37 2.06
N ILE A 298 -13.18 11.07 2.10
CA ILE A 298 -12.73 11.81 3.30
C ILE A 298 -13.73 12.92 3.64
N THR A 299 -14.19 13.68 2.63
CA THR A 299 -15.20 14.74 2.82
C THR A 299 -16.50 14.15 3.36
N PHE A 300 -16.96 13.04 2.79
CA PHE A 300 -18.15 12.33 3.26
C PHE A 300 -17.99 11.84 4.70
N ALA A 301 -16.83 11.30 5.08
CA ALA A 301 -16.57 10.85 6.44
C ALA A 301 -16.63 12.00 7.45
N VAL A 302 -15.95 13.11 7.17
CA VAL A 302 -15.89 14.27 8.08
C VAL A 302 -17.26 14.94 8.19
N CYS A 303 -17.87 15.29 7.04
CA CYS A 303 -19.17 15.97 7.03
C CYS A 303 -20.28 15.07 7.56
N GLY A 304 -20.30 13.79 7.17
CA GLY A 304 -21.27 12.82 7.64
C GLY A 304 -21.15 12.57 9.14
N PHE A 305 -19.93 12.45 9.69
CA PHE A 305 -19.73 12.31 11.13
C PHE A 305 -20.19 13.55 11.90
N LEU A 306 -19.76 14.74 11.49
CA LEU A 306 -20.17 16.00 12.14
C LEU A 306 -21.69 16.22 12.05
N GLY A 307 -22.30 15.88 10.91
CA GLY A 307 -23.74 15.90 10.70
C GLY A 307 -24.48 14.91 11.61
N SER A 308 -24.01 13.66 11.69
CA SER A 308 -24.63 12.61 12.51
C SER A 308 -24.67 12.96 14.01
N ARG A 309 -23.72 13.78 14.51
CA ARG A 309 -23.75 14.26 15.90
C ARG A 309 -24.99 15.10 16.20
N LYS A 310 -25.43 15.94 15.27
CA LYS A 310 -26.54 16.88 15.51
C LYS A 310 -27.84 16.50 14.80
N THR A 311 -27.85 15.45 13.99
CA THR A 311 -29.01 15.10 13.17
C THR A 311 -29.49 13.68 13.43
N VAL A 312 -30.76 13.39 13.13
CA VAL A 312 -31.38 12.08 13.31
C VAL A 312 -32.23 11.73 12.09
N GLN A 313 -32.17 10.47 11.68
CA GLN A 313 -32.96 9.90 10.57
C GLN A 313 -34.04 8.97 11.12
N TRP A 314 -34.88 9.47 12.04
CA TRP A 314 -36.01 8.70 12.53
C TRP A 314 -37.13 8.69 11.50
N SER A 315 -37.41 7.52 10.94
CA SER A 315 -38.60 7.26 10.13
C SER A 315 -39.63 6.54 10.98
N GLU A 316 -40.83 7.09 11.07
CA GLU A 316 -41.99 6.30 11.48
C GLU A 316 -42.32 5.36 10.33
N VAL A 317 -42.34 4.05 10.59
CA VAL A 317 -42.67 3.05 9.57
C VAL A 317 -44.18 3.00 9.46
N ASP A 318 -44.71 3.64 8.42
CA ASP A 318 -46.10 3.44 8.01
C ASP A 318 -46.16 2.20 7.12
N LEU A 319 -46.80 1.13 7.62
CA LEU A 319 -46.96 -0.12 6.89
C LEU A 319 -47.85 0.03 5.64
N ALA A 320 -48.56 1.15 5.49
CA ALA A 320 -49.43 1.42 4.36
C ALA A 320 -48.71 2.13 3.19
N VAL A 321 -47.50 2.66 3.38
CA VAL A 321 -46.80 3.49 2.37
C VAL A 321 -45.38 2.97 2.12
N THR A 322 -45.08 2.64 0.86
CA THR A 322 -43.72 2.31 0.42
C THR A 322 -42.88 3.57 0.27
N ASP A 323 -41.82 3.68 1.05
CA ASP A 323 -40.92 4.82 1.04
C ASP A 323 -40.07 4.83 -0.25
N SER A 324 -40.12 5.92 -1.02
CA SER A 324 -39.38 6.03 -2.29
C SER A 324 -37.87 6.18 -2.06
N ILE A 325 -37.07 5.73 -3.03
CA ILE A 325 -35.60 5.91 -3.01
C ILE A 325 -35.23 7.40 -2.89
N PHE A 326 -36.02 8.27 -3.53
CA PHE A 326 -35.84 9.72 -3.45
C PHE A 326 -36.10 10.27 -2.04
N ALA A 327 -37.16 9.81 -1.36
CA ALA A 327 -37.45 10.20 0.02
C ALA A 327 -36.33 9.79 0.98
N LYS A 328 -35.77 8.58 0.78
CA LYS A 328 -34.58 8.12 1.54
C LYS A 328 -33.37 9.03 1.29
N LEU A 329 -33.07 9.34 0.03
CA LEU A 329 -31.95 10.22 -0.33
C LEU A 329 -32.11 11.63 0.26
N LEU A 330 -33.31 12.20 0.20
CA LEU A 330 -33.62 13.52 0.74
C LEU A 330 -33.45 13.55 2.27
N ARG A 331 -33.87 12.50 2.99
CA ARG A 331 -33.65 12.38 4.44
C ARG A 331 -32.17 12.24 4.80
N THR A 332 -31.37 11.61 3.93
CA THR A 332 -29.92 11.53 4.11
C THR A 332 -29.24 12.89 3.98
N ILE A 333 -29.68 13.71 3.02
CA ILE A 333 -29.08 15.03 2.73
C ILE A 333 -29.60 16.11 3.68
N SER A 334 -30.86 16.03 4.10
CA SER A 334 -31.52 17.01 4.98
C SER A 334 -32.18 16.33 6.20
N PRO A 335 -31.39 15.71 7.09
CA PRO A 335 -31.92 15.06 8.29
C PRO A 335 -32.41 16.08 9.32
N LYS A 336 -33.34 15.66 10.20
CA LYS A 336 -33.88 16.53 11.24
C LYS A 336 -32.79 16.95 12.22
N TYR A 337 -32.64 18.25 12.44
CA TYR A 337 -31.68 18.83 13.38
C TYR A 337 -32.16 18.70 14.82
N PHE A 338 -31.23 18.40 15.71
CA PHE A 338 -31.42 18.45 17.15
C PHE A 338 -30.30 19.26 17.80
N PRO A 339 -30.62 20.12 18.77
CA PRO A 339 -29.65 21.05 19.36
C PRO A 339 -28.57 20.35 20.20
N TYR A 340 -28.85 19.16 20.75
CA TYR A 340 -27.91 18.43 21.60
C TYR A 340 -27.12 17.37 20.83
N PRO A 341 -25.78 17.34 20.93
CA PRO A 341 -24.96 16.38 20.22
C PRO A 341 -25.17 14.96 20.76
N SER A 342 -25.18 13.99 19.84
CA SER A 342 -25.12 12.57 20.14
C SER A 342 -23.68 12.08 20.22
N PHE A 343 -23.38 11.28 21.23
CA PHE A 343 -22.10 10.58 21.40
C PHE A 343 -22.28 9.07 21.22
N ALA A 344 -23.25 8.68 20.38
CA ALA A 344 -23.58 7.29 20.12
C ALA A 344 -22.50 6.55 19.33
N LEU A 345 -21.75 7.27 18.49
CA LEU A 345 -20.76 6.72 17.57
C LEU A 345 -19.48 7.54 17.62
N ASN A 346 -18.36 6.82 17.55
CA ASN A 346 -17.04 7.39 17.35
C ASN A 346 -16.76 7.52 15.83
N PHE A 347 -15.72 8.28 15.47
CA PHE A 347 -15.42 8.58 14.07
C PHE A 347 -14.94 7.36 13.27
N ASP A 348 -14.06 6.57 13.86
CA ASP A 348 -13.61 5.27 13.36
C ASP A 348 -14.80 4.34 13.06
N MET A 349 -15.72 4.27 14.00
CA MET A 349 -16.92 3.46 13.89
C MET A 349 -17.85 3.92 12.76
N PHE A 350 -18.03 5.23 12.63
CA PHE A 350 -18.75 5.82 11.50
C PHE A 350 -18.14 5.36 10.17
N CYS A 351 -16.81 5.42 10.06
CA CYS A 351 -16.09 5.08 8.84
C CYS A 351 -16.22 3.59 8.51
N TYR A 352 -15.95 2.68 9.46
CA TYR A 352 -15.96 1.23 9.18
C TYR A 352 -17.35 0.67 8.91
N ASN A 353 -18.39 1.23 9.53
CA ASN A 353 -19.76 0.77 9.30
C ASN A 353 -20.43 1.42 8.09
N SER A 354 -19.95 2.57 7.61
CA SER A 354 -20.52 3.23 6.42
C SER A 354 -20.19 2.48 5.11
N ASP A 355 -21.21 2.03 4.40
CA ASP A 355 -21.04 1.38 3.09
C ASP A 355 -20.49 2.32 2.03
N VAL A 356 -21.03 3.54 1.95
CA VAL A 356 -20.61 4.55 0.97
C VAL A 356 -19.13 4.87 1.16
N PHE A 357 -18.71 5.11 2.40
CA PHE A 357 -17.32 5.43 2.69
C PHE A 357 -16.38 4.27 2.34
N VAL A 358 -16.67 3.06 2.83
CA VAL A 358 -15.82 1.89 2.59
C VAL A 358 -15.77 1.56 1.10
N LEU A 359 -16.89 1.61 0.39
CA LEU A 359 -16.95 1.36 -1.06
C LEU A 359 -16.10 2.36 -1.83
N VAL A 360 -16.37 3.67 -1.66
CA VAL A 360 -15.67 4.72 -2.41
C VAL A 360 -14.17 4.69 -2.13
N LEU A 361 -13.79 4.50 -0.86
CA LEU A 361 -12.38 4.45 -0.48
C LEU A 361 -11.69 3.17 -0.97
N ALA A 362 -12.32 2.00 -0.86
CA ALA A 362 -11.78 0.75 -1.39
C ALA A 362 -11.65 0.78 -2.92
N THR A 363 -12.65 1.31 -3.64
CA THR A 363 -12.56 1.52 -5.09
C THR A 363 -11.38 2.42 -5.44
N SER A 364 -11.17 3.51 -4.69
CA SER A 364 -10.00 4.37 -4.91
C SER A 364 -8.67 3.62 -4.76
N VAL A 365 -8.56 2.71 -3.79
CA VAL A 365 -7.36 1.89 -3.58
C VAL A 365 -7.13 0.93 -4.76
N ILE A 366 -8.18 0.28 -5.24
CA ILE A 366 -8.11 -0.63 -6.41
C ILE A 366 -7.64 0.12 -7.66
N LEU A 367 -8.16 1.33 -7.88
CA LEU A 367 -7.82 2.15 -9.05
C LEU A 367 -6.36 2.65 -9.06
N ASP A 368 -5.74 2.83 -7.88
CA ASP A 368 -4.34 3.25 -7.74
C ASP A 368 -3.38 2.07 -7.47
N MET A 369 -3.87 0.85 -7.60
CA MET A 369 -3.15 -0.36 -7.19
C MET A 369 -1.79 -0.52 -7.89
N GLY A 370 -1.71 -0.22 -9.20
CA GLY A 370 -0.48 -0.35 -9.98
C GLY A 370 0.67 0.53 -9.47
N ASN A 371 0.42 1.82 -9.28
CA ASN A 371 1.42 2.78 -8.80
C ASN A 371 1.81 2.51 -7.35
N TRP A 372 0.81 2.20 -6.52
CA TRP A 372 0.99 1.92 -5.11
C TRP A 372 1.88 0.69 -4.84
N PHE A 373 1.65 -0.43 -5.54
CA PHE A 373 2.44 -1.66 -5.34
C PHE A 373 3.92 -1.49 -5.69
N VAL A 374 4.22 -0.67 -6.70
CA VAL A 374 5.60 -0.35 -7.05
C VAL A 374 6.26 0.46 -5.95
N ALA A 375 5.59 1.53 -5.51
CA ALA A 375 6.12 2.42 -4.49
C ALA A 375 6.37 1.67 -3.17
N ILE A 376 5.39 0.90 -2.69
CA ILE A 376 5.50 0.19 -1.41
C ILE A 376 6.64 -0.83 -1.41
N ARG A 377 6.86 -1.56 -2.51
CA ARG A 377 7.94 -2.55 -2.62
C ARG A 377 9.31 -1.87 -2.60
N ASN A 378 9.52 -0.89 -3.48
CA ASN A 378 10.84 -0.28 -3.63
C ASN A 378 11.21 0.55 -2.39
N MET A 379 10.27 1.35 -1.86
CA MET A 379 10.49 2.08 -0.62
C MET A 379 10.78 1.12 0.55
N HIS A 380 10.07 -0.01 0.65
CA HIS A 380 10.34 -1.02 1.68
C HIS A 380 11.74 -1.62 1.54
N PHE A 381 12.17 -1.93 0.31
CA PHE A 381 13.51 -2.48 0.06
C PHE A 381 14.63 -1.52 0.50
N TYR A 382 14.58 -0.24 0.09
CA TYR A 382 15.62 0.71 0.49
C TYR A 382 15.53 1.06 1.99
N ASN A 383 14.33 1.13 2.56
CA ASN A 383 14.13 1.39 3.99
C ASN A 383 14.51 0.20 4.89
N SER A 384 14.54 -1.04 4.39
CA SER A 384 15.04 -2.18 5.17
C SER A 384 16.56 -2.17 5.29
N LEU A 385 17.25 -1.61 4.28
CA LEU A 385 18.71 -1.39 4.30
C LEU A 385 19.09 -0.19 5.18
N SER A 386 18.29 0.88 5.14
CA SER A 386 18.52 2.12 5.90
C SER A 386 17.20 2.61 6.50
N PRO A 387 16.84 2.16 7.71
CA PRO A 387 15.56 2.49 8.32
C PRO A 387 15.41 3.99 8.63
N GLN A 388 14.40 4.61 8.05
CA GLN A 388 14.07 6.02 8.28
C GLN A 388 12.63 6.15 8.76
N PHE A 389 12.44 6.91 9.84
CA PHE A 389 11.13 7.07 10.45
C PHE A 389 10.08 7.65 9.47
N GLY A 390 10.44 8.71 8.74
CA GLY A 390 9.52 9.38 7.81
C GLY A 390 9.05 8.45 6.67
N ILE A 391 9.96 7.68 6.08
CA ILE A 391 9.63 6.71 5.03
C ILE A 391 8.83 5.53 5.59
N SER A 392 9.17 5.07 6.80
CA SER A 392 8.42 4.00 7.48
C SER A 392 6.97 4.44 7.75
N LEU A 393 6.74 5.69 8.14
CA LEU A 393 5.41 6.25 8.32
C LEU A 393 4.63 6.30 7.00
N GLN A 394 5.27 6.68 5.89
CA GLN A 394 4.66 6.63 4.55
C GLN A 394 4.29 5.19 4.14
N LEU A 395 5.18 4.23 4.39
CA LEU A 395 4.93 2.80 4.14
C LEU A 395 3.74 2.27 4.97
N TYR A 396 3.64 2.64 6.24
CA TYR A 396 2.47 2.28 7.05
C TYR A 396 1.18 2.93 6.52
N GLY A 397 1.23 4.20 6.08
CA GLY A 397 0.11 4.86 5.42
C GLY A 397 -0.34 4.13 4.14
N LEU A 398 0.63 3.71 3.32
CA LEU A 398 0.38 2.88 2.14
C LEU A 398 -0.25 1.53 2.49
N SER A 399 0.22 0.86 3.55
CA SER A 399 -0.34 -0.42 4.00
C SER A 399 -1.76 -0.29 4.58
N VAL A 400 -2.12 0.85 5.20
CA VAL A 400 -3.49 1.10 5.69
C VAL A 400 -4.52 1.06 4.55
N ARG A 401 -4.11 1.26 3.28
CA ARG A 401 -5.03 1.09 2.14
C ARG A 401 -5.68 -0.30 2.08
N LEU A 402 -4.94 -1.34 2.49
CA LEU A 402 -5.44 -2.72 2.52
C LEU A 402 -6.55 -2.93 3.54
N LEU A 403 -6.62 -2.11 4.58
CA LEU A 403 -7.69 -2.18 5.57
C LEU A 403 -9.06 -1.94 4.93
N TRP A 404 -9.13 -1.02 3.97
CA TRP A 404 -10.40 -0.71 3.31
C TRP A 404 -10.85 -1.85 2.39
N LEU A 405 -9.90 -2.58 1.80
CA LEU A 405 -10.20 -3.78 1.04
C LEU A 405 -10.71 -4.92 1.94
N THR A 406 -10.13 -5.11 3.13
CA THR A 406 -10.63 -6.12 4.08
C THR A 406 -12.01 -5.77 4.62
N CYS A 407 -12.27 -4.48 4.89
CA CYS A 407 -13.59 -4.00 5.28
C CYS A 407 -14.63 -4.22 4.17
N LEU A 408 -14.28 -3.89 2.92
CA LEU A 408 -15.15 -4.11 1.77
C LEU A 408 -15.45 -5.61 1.60
N PHE A 409 -14.44 -6.47 1.72
CA PHE A 409 -14.62 -7.91 1.61
C PHE A 409 -15.62 -8.46 2.63
N LEU A 410 -15.51 -8.08 3.92
CA LEU A 410 -16.50 -8.50 4.93
C LEU A 410 -17.92 -8.01 4.61
N LYS A 411 -18.05 -6.75 4.18
CA LYS A 411 -19.36 -6.19 3.79
C LYS A 411 -19.96 -6.95 2.61
N LEU A 412 -19.16 -7.28 1.59
CA LEU A 412 -19.60 -8.07 0.44
C LEU A 412 -20.03 -9.49 0.85
N LEU A 413 -19.29 -10.15 1.74
CA LEU A 413 -19.71 -11.45 2.28
C LEU A 413 -21.05 -11.34 3.02
N LYS A 414 -21.23 -10.29 3.82
CA LYS A 414 -22.45 -10.05 4.57
C LYS A 414 -23.66 -9.81 3.67
N ILE A 415 -23.50 -8.96 2.66
CA ILE A 415 -24.52 -8.69 1.64
C ILE A 415 -24.81 -9.95 0.84
N GLY A 416 -23.79 -10.66 0.36
CA GLY A 416 -23.96 -11.91 -0.38
C GLY A 416 -24.73 -12.96 0.43
N TRP A 417 -24.43 -13.09 1.73
CA TRP A 417 -25.15 -13.98 2.62
C TRP A 417 -26.60 -13.54 2.88
N SER A 418 -26.88 -12.24 2.99
CA SER A 418 -28.25 -11.74 3.13
C SER A 418 -29.13 -12.06 1.91
N VAL A 419 -28.55 -12.08 0.71
CA VAL A 419 -29.26 -12.43 -0.53
C VAL A 419 -29.51 -13.93 -0.62
N LEU A 420 -28.55 -14.75 -0.19
CA LEU A 420 -28.63 -16.21 -0.27
C LEU A 420 -29.44 -16.84 0.87
N SER A 421 -29.45 -16.23 2.06
CA SER A 421 -30.09 -16.81 3.23
C SER A 421 -31.57 -16.46 3.30
N THR A 422 -32.43 -17.48 3.34
CA THR A 422 -33.86 -17.33 3.66
C THR A 422 -34.09 -17.03 5.15
N ALA A 423 -33.10 -17.32 6.01
CA ALA A 423 -33.10 -17.03 7.44
C ALA A 423 -32.78 -15.55 7.77
N SER A 424 -32.66 -14.69 6.76
CA SER A 424 -32.38 -13.25 6.91
C SER A 424 -33.37 -12.52 7.83
N TYR A 425 -34.58 -13.07 8.02
CA TYR A 425 -35.63 -12.44 8.83
C TYR A 425 -35.82 -13.05 10.23
N SER A 426 -35.22 -14.21 10.55
CA SER A 426 -35.44 -14.91 11.84
C SER A 426 -34.31 -14.74 12.85
N GLY A 427 -33.16 -14.18 12.45
CA GLY A 427 -32.02 -13.96 13.36
C GLY A 427 -31.31 -15.25 13.80
N GLU A 428 -31.52 -16.37 13.09
CA GLU A 428 -30.98 -17.70 13.43
C GLU A 428 -29.66 -18.07 12.72
N SER A 429 -29.28 -17.33 11.67
CA SER A 429 -28.06 -17.60 10.91
C SER A 429 -26.78 -17.34 11.72
N ARG A 430 -26.08 -18.41 12.09
CA ARG A 430 -24.76 -18.33 12.74
C ARG A 430 -23.69 -17.67 11.86
N LEU A 431 -23.78 -17.86 10.54
CA LEU A 431 -22.83 -17.29 9.59
C LEU A 431 -22.98 -15.77 9.50
N MET A 432 -24.22 -15.25 9.53
CA MET A 432 -24.45 -13.81 9.58
C MET A 432 -23.83 -13.20 10.85
N GLY A 433 -23.99 -13.86 11.99
CA GLY A 433 -23.32 -13.47 13.23
C GLY A 433 -21.79 -13.46 13.10
N TYR A 434 -21.21 -14.49 12.46
CA TYR A 434 -19.77 -14.66 12.26
C TYR A 434 -19.10 -13.56 11.40
N LEU A 435 -19.84 -12.96 10.48
CA LEU A 435 -19.35 -11.90 9.59
C LEU A 435 -19.33 -10.50 10.25
N ASN A 436 -19.37 -10.43 11.58
CA ASN A 436 -19.28 -9.19 12.35
C ASN A 436 -18.15 -9.27 13.37
N LEU A 437 -17.58 -8.12 13.68
CA LEU A 437 -16.62 -7.93 14.75
C LEU A 437 -17.32 -7.24 15.91
N SER A 438 -17.09 -7.71 17.14
CA SER A 438 -17.75 -7.09 18.29
C SER A 438 -17.16 -5.73 18.68
N SER A 439 -15.97 -5.36 18.20
CA SER A 439 -15.35 -4.04 18.43
C SER A 439 -14.27 -3.72 17.39
N VAL A 440 -13.93 -2.43 17.26
CA VAL A 440 -12.91 -1.91 16.35
C VAL A 440 -11.50 -2.42 16.69
N THR A 441 -11.26 -2.86 17.93
CA THR A 441 -9.94 -3.38 18.35
C THR A 441 -9.43 -4.54 17.52
N PHE A 442 -10.32 -5.44 17.10
CA PHE A 442 -9.96 -6.60 16.26
C PHE A 442 -9.59 -6.16 14.85
N LEU A 443 -10.21 -5.09 14.36
CA LEU A 443 -9.86 -4.47 13.09
C LEU A 443 -8.47 -3.81 13.18
N TYR A 444 -8.13 -3.14 14.29
CA TYR A 444 -6.76 -2.63 14.50
C TYR A 444 -5.71 -3.75 14.59
N LEU A 445 -6.05 -4.89 15.20
CA LEU A 445 -5.18 -6.06 15.20
C LEU A 445 -4.95 -6.59 13.77
N SER A 446 -6.00 -6.58 12.93
CA SER A 446 -5.88 -6.92 11.51
C SER A 446 -4.91 -5.98 10.78
N VAL A 447 -4.94 -4.67 11.06
CA VAL A 447 -4.02 -3.69 10.47
C VAL A 447 -2.55 -4.01 10.78
N ALA A 448 -2.24 -4.45 12.00
CA ALA A 448 -0.88 -4.82 12.37
C ALA A 448 -0.31 -5.93 11.46
N LEU A 449 -1.14 -6.89 11.06
CA LEU A 449 -0.76 -7.94 10.10
C LEU A 449 -0.62 -7.38 8.67
N LEU A 450 -1.44 -6.41 8.29
CA LEU A 450 -1.37 -5.75 6.97
C LEU A 450 -0.06 -4.95 6.78
N PHE A 451 0.59 -4.52 7.85
CA PHE A 451 1.91 -3.89 7.77
C PHE A 451 3.03 -4.84 7.32
N LEU A 452 2.83 -6.16 7.41
CA LEU A 452 3.79 -7.17 6.95
C LEU A 452 3.63 -7.52 5.47
N VAL A 453 2.61 -6.99 4.79
CA VAL A 453 2.36 -7.29 3.37
C VAL A 453 3.54 -6.95 2.45
N PRO A 454 4.27 -5.83 2.61
CA PRO A 454 5.46 -5.56 1.80
C PRO A 454 6.53 -6.67 1.91
N SER A 455 6.77 -7.16 3.12
CA SER A 455 7.69 -8.27 3.37
C SER A 455 7.17 -9.59 2.82
N PHE A 456 5.84 -9.82 2.87
CA PHE A 456 5.21 -10.97 2.24
C PHE A 456 5.36 -10.97 0.71
N VAL A 457 5.26 -9.81 0.06
CA VAL A 457 5.51 -9.67 -1.38
C VAL A 457 6.98 -9.96 -1.72
N ALA A 458 7.92 -9.48 -0.88
CA ALA A 458 9.33 -9.80 -1.05
C ALA A 458 9.59 -11.31 -0.90
N TYR A 459 8.92 -11.96 0.07
CA TYR A 459 8.97 -13.41 0.26
C TYR A 459 8.37 -14.18 -0.93
N ASN A 460 7.25 -13.72 -1.49
CA ASN A 460 6.63 -14.38 -2.65
C ASN A 460 7.57 -14.48 -3.86
N ASN A 461 8.48 -13.51 -4.02
CA ASN A 461 9.41 -13.45 -5.13
C ASN A 461 10.87 -13.65 -4.67
N SER A 462 11.10 -14.30 -3.52
CA SER A 462 12.45 -14.47 -2.97
C SER A 462 13.30 -15.45 -3.77
N VAL A 463 12.67 -16.44 -4.41
CA VAL A 463 13.34 -17.41 -5.30
C VAL A 463 13.39 -16.82 -6.70
N SER A 464 14.37 -15.94 -6.93
CA SER A 464 14.54 -15.23 -8.20
C SER A 464 15.99 -15.21 -8.66
N ILE A 465 16.20 -15.17 -9.98
CA ILE A 465 17.52 -15.02 -10.60
C ILE A 465 17.43 -14.05 -11.78
N GLU A 466 18.50 -13.29 -12.02
CA GLU A 466 18.58 -12.38 -13.16
C GLU A 466 19.40 -13.03 -14.28
N LEU A 467 18.78 -13.15 -15.46
CA LEU A 467 19.45 -13.52 -16.71
C LEU A 467 19.84 -12.23 -17.44
N TYR A 468 21.14 -11.99 -17.58
CA TYR A 468 21.66 -10.79 -18.21
C TYR A 468 21.84 -10.99 -19.72
N HIS A 469 21.69 -9.89 -20.48
CA HIS A 469 21.88 -9.89 -21.92
C HIS A 469 23.30 -10.30 -22.35
N SER A 470 24.29 -10.05 -21.49
CA SER A 470 25.67 -10.47 -21.72
C SER A 470 25.87 -11.99 -21.67
N ALA A 471 24.94 -12.73 -21.05
CA ALA A 471 24.98 -14.20 -20.97
C ALA A 471 24.18 -14.85 -22.11
N GLU A 472 23.02 -14.27 -22.46
CA GLU A 472 22.13 -14.80 -23.49
C GLU A 472 21.33 -13.66 -24.15
N ILE A 473 21.05 -13.79 -25.45
CA ILE A 473 20.20 -12.84 -26.17
C ILE A 473 18.78 -12.92 -25.61
N LEU A 474 18.25 -11.80 -25.11
CA LEU A 474 16.98 -11.77 -24.36
C LEU A 474 15.74 -11.60 -25.25
N ASP A 475 15.90 -11.17 -26.50
CA ASP A 475 14.78 -10.86 -27.41
C ASP A 475 13.80 -12.03 -27.66
N PRO A 476 14.25 -13.30 -27.73
CA PRO A 476 13.34 -14.44 -27.89
C PRO A 476 12.52 -14.77 -26.64
N ILE A 477 12.87 -14.20 -25.47
CA ILE A 477 12.23 -14.55 -24.19
C ILE A 477 11.10 -13.55 -23.93
N HIS A 478 9.87 -14.04 -23.94
CA HIS A 478 8.69 -13.24 -23.68
C HIS A 478 8.30 -13.31 -22.20
N VAL A 479 7.96 -12.16 -21.62
CA VAL A 479 7.38 -12.07 -20.28
C VAL A 479 5.87 -11.97 -20.43
N ASP A 480 5.14 -12.96 -19.93
CA ASP A 480 3.68 -12.92 -19.85
C ASP A 480 3.25 -11.97 -18.72
N ALA A 481 2.18 -11.21 -18.96
CA ALA A 481 1.58 -10.34 -17.95
C ALA A 481 1.08 -11.13 -16.74
N TYR A 482 0.53 -12.34 -16.92
CA TYR A 482 0.03 -13.15 -15.81
C TYR A 482 1.15 -13.67 -14.89
N ASP A 483 2.30 -14.00 -15.46
CA ASP A 483 3.51 -14.37 -14.73
C ASP A 483 4.34 -13.17 -14.26
N GLY A 484 3.89 -11.96 -14.62
CA GLY A 484 4.51 -10.70 -14.27
C GLY A 484 4.73 -10.56 -12.77
N PHE A 485 5.87 -9.97 -12.39
CA PHE A 485 6.39 -9.90 -11.02
C PHE A 485 5.36 -9.44 -9.97
N PHE A 486 4.46 -8.53 -10.33
CA PHE A 486 3.39 -8.04 -9.45
C PHE A 486 2.08 -8.83 -9.58
N ILE A 487 1.64 -9.16 -10.80
CA ILE A 487 0.35 -9.84 -11.02
C ILE A 487 0.36 -11.23 -10.39
N ARG A 488 1.48 -11.96 -10.49
CA ARG A 488 1.64 -13.27 -9.82
C ARG A 488 1.48 -13.21 -8.29
N CYS A 489 1.71 -12.05 -7.67
CA CYS A 489 1.57 -11.87 -6.23
C CYS A 489 0.10 -11.64 -5.81
N VAL A 490 -0.76 -11.19 -6.73
CA VAL A 490 -2.14 -10.80 -6.42
C VAL A 490 -2.94 -11.96 -5.79
N PRO A 491 -2.94 -13.20 -6.35
CA PRO A 491 -3.65 -14.31 -5.71
C PRO A 491 -3.15 -14.59 -4.29
N SER A 492 -1.84 -14.55 -4.08
CA SER A 492 -1.22 -14.78 -2.77
C SER A 492 -1.63 -13.72 -1.75
N ILE A 493 -1.69 -12.46 -2.17
CA ILE A 493 -2.15 -11.33 -1.33
C ILE A 493 -3.65 -11.47 -1.03
N VAL A 494 -4.49 -11.80 -2.02
CA VAL A 494 -5.92 -11.99 -1.81
C VAL A 494 -6.16 -13.08 -0.77
N LEU A 495 -5.49 -14.24 -0.90
CA LEU A 495 -5.56 -15.31 0.10
C LEU A 495 -5.10 -14.84 1.49
N LEU A 496 -4.03 -14.06 1.57
CA LEU A 496 -3.56 -13.48 2.84
C LEU A 496 -4.59 -12.53 3.45
N LEU A 497 -5.24 -11.68 2.66
CA LEU A 497 -6.27 -10.75 3.14
C LEU A 497 -7.51 -11.51 3.65
N VAL A 498 -7.92 -12.56 2.94
CA VAL A 498 -9.03 -13.43 3.34
C VAL A 498 -8.68 -14.21 4.61
N ALA A 499 -7.50 -14.81 4.68
CA ALA A 499 -7.02 -15.53 5.86
C ALA A 499 -6.89 -14.61 7.07
N ASN A 500 -6.36 -13.39 6.90
CA ASN A 500 -6.26 -12.38 7.94
C ASN A 500 -7.65 -12.04 8.50
N ILE A 501 -8.61 -11.69 7.65
CA ILE A 501 -9.90 -11.23 8.15
C ILE A 501 -10.74 -12.35 8.77
N LEU A 502 -10.72 -13.56 8.20
CA LEU A 502 -11.36 -14.74 8.79
C LEU A 502 -10.66 -15.18 10.08
N GLY A 503 -9.33 -15.09 10.15
CA GLY A 503 -8.56 -15.33 11.37
C GLY A 503 -8.93 -14.35 12.48
N ILE A 504 -9.15 -13.08 12.13
CA ILE A 504 -9.54 -12.04 13.09
C ILE A 504 -11.00 -12.21 13.55
N THR A 505 -11.93 -12.55 12.65
CA THR A 505 -13.33 -12.84 13.04
C THR A 505 -13.41 -14.11 13.89
N THR A 506 -12.71 -15.19 13.54
CA THR A 506 -12.62 -16.39 14.41
C THR A 506 -12.06 -16.05 15.79
N LEU A 507 -10.96 -15.30 15.85
CA LEU A 507 -10.36 -14.87 17.12
C LEU A 507 -11.35 -14.05 17.96
N ASP A 508 -12.10 -13.14 17.34
CA ASP A 508 -13.15 -12.37 18.01
C ASP A 508 -14.25 -13.26 18.59
N HIS A 509 -14.79 -14.17 17.78
CA HIS A 509 -15.87 -15.07 18.20
C HIS A 509 -15.44 -16.07 19.28
N VAL A 510 -14.18 -16.52 19.26
CA VAL A 510 -13.62 -17.41 20.28
C VAL A 510 -13.36 -16.66 21.59
N LEU A 511 -12.64 -15.54 21.53
CA LEU A 511 -12.31 -14.77 22.74
C LEU A 511 -13.55 -14.15 23.39
N ARG A 512 -14.53 -13.73 22.58
CA ARG A 512 -15.77 -13.09 23.04
C ARG A 512 -17.00 -13.99 22.89
N TYR A 513 -16.81 -15.31 22.98
CA TYR A 513 -17.90 -16.28 22.85
C TYR A 513 -19.09 -16.00 23.78
N ARG A 514 -18.84 -15.64 25.05
CA ARG A 514 -19.89 -15.29 26.02
C ARG A 514 -20.67 -14.03 25.62
N HIS A 515 -19.99 -13.05 25.04
CA HIS A 515 -20.63 -11.82 24.57
C HIS A 515 -21.50 -12.10 23.35
N TRP A 516 -21.01 -12.89 22.38
CA TRP A 516 -21.78 -13.27 21.20
C TRP A 516 -23.00 -14.15 21.51
N THR A 517 -22.87 -15.10 22.44
CA THR A 517 -24.01 -15.92 22.89
C THR A 517 -25.05 -15.08 23.62
N PHE A 518 -24.62 -14.04 24.33
CA PHE A 518 -25.51 -13.10 25.00
C PHE A 518 -26.22 -12.13 24.04
N LEU A 519 -25.48 -11.59 23.05
CA LEU A 519 -26.01 -10.79 21.93
C LEU A 519 -27.13 -11.54 21.20
N ALA A 520 -26.93 -12.83 20.92
CA ALA A 520 -27.88 -13.66 20.19
C ALA A 520 -29.24 -13.82 20.91
N LYS A 521 -29.30 -13.58 22.23
CA LYS A 521 -30.56 -13.64 22.99
C LYS A 521 -31.43 -12.38 22.84
N ASN A 522 -30.85 -11.26 22.39
CA ASN A 522 -31.58 -10.00 22.22
C ASN A 522 -32.21 -9.90 20.82
N SER A 523 -33.49 -9.56 20.72
CA SER A 523 -34.18 -9.39 19.43
C SER A 523 -33.65 -8.22 18.62
N LEU A 524 -33.40 -7.07 19.25
CA LEU A 524 -32.90 -5.86 18.60
C LEU A 524 -31.45 -6.03 18.11
N ALA A 525 -30.59 -6.67 18.90
CA ALA A 525 -29.22 -7.00 18.48
C ALA A 525 -29.22 -7.95 17.28
N ARG A 526 -30.10 -8.96 17.26
CA ARG A 526 -30.27 -9.84 16.10
C ARG A 526 -30.72 -9.05 14.87
N GLN A 527 -31.71 -8.16 15.00
CA GLN A 527 -32.13 -7.32 13.89
C GLN A 527 -31.00 -6.42 13.37
N ALA A 528 -30.21 -5.81 14.27
CA ALA A 528 -29.07 -4.99 13.91
C ALA A 528 -27.96 -5.79 13.20
N ILE A 529 -27.72 -7.03 13.63
CA ILE A 529 -26.71 -7.91 13.01
C ILE A 529 -27.18 -8.42 11.65
N PHE A 530 -28.46 -8.76 11.49
CA PHE A 530 -28.99 -9.43 10.30
C PHE A 530 -29.46 -8.47 9.21
N ASN A 531 -30.05 -7.34 9.58
CA ASN A 531 -30.66 -6.39 8.64
C ASN A 531 -29.77 -5.16 8.36
N SER A 532 -28.51 -5.18 8.80
CA SER A 532 -27.54 -4.10 8.51
C SER A 532 -26.30 -4.66 7.82
N SER A 533 -25.69 -3.85 6.96
CA SER A 533 -24.36 -4.05 6.37
C SER A 533 -23.21 -3.65 7.30
N SER A 534 -23.50 -3.17 8.52
CA SER A 534 -22.48 -2.86 9.54
C SER A 534 -21.62 -4.08 9.85
N ILE A 535 -20.32 -3.89 10.03
CA ILE A 535 -19.36 -4.99 10.31
C ILE A 535 -18.79 -4.90 11.73
N VAL A 536 -18.99 -3.79 12.44
CA VAL A 536 -18.55 -3.59 13.82
C VAL A 536 -19.75 -3.32 14.73
N CYS A 537 -19.91 -4.11 15.79
CA CYS A 537 -21.06 -4.11 16.69
C CYS A 537 -20.86 -3.37 18.03
N ASP A 538 -19.81 -2.55 18.18
CA ASP A 538 -19.49 -1.78 19.40
C ASP A 538 -20.64 -0.84 19.86
N TYR A 539 -21.60 -0.58 18.96
CA TYR A 539 -22.76 0.27 19.21
C TYR A 539 -23.88 -0.45 19.95
N LEU A 540 -23.77 -1.77 20.13
CA LEU A 540 -24.71 -2.58 20.90
C LEU A 540 -24.31 -2.68 22.39
N ASP A 541 -23.41 -1.81 22.85
CA ASP A 541 -23.01 -1.67 24.24
C ASP A 541 -24.19 -1.36 25.18
N GLY A 542 -24.18 -1.93 26.38
CA GLY A 542 -25.20 -1.70 27.41
C GLY A 542 -26.30 -2.76 27.48
N MET A 543 -26.07 -3.93 26.89
CA MET A 543 -26.93 -5.08 27.14
C MET A 543 -26.63 -5.70 28.51
N VAL A 544 -27.68 -5.92 29.29
CA VAL A 544 -27.65 -6.46 30.65
C VAL A 544 -28.58 -7.68 30.70
N PRO A 545 -28.22 -8.76 31.42
CA PRO A 545 -29.13 -9.88 31.62
C PRO A 545 -30.42 -9.37 32.26
N ASP A 546 -31.54 -9.86 31.77
CA ASP A 546 -32.83 -9.54 32.37
C ASP A 546 -32.90 -10.14 33.78
N THR A 547 -33.20 -9.29 34.77
CA THR A 547 -33.22 -9.67 36.19
C THR A 547 -34.59 -10.16 36.65
N GLU A 548 -35.60 -10.21 35.77
CA GLU A 548 -36.91 -10.76 36.09
C GLU A 548 -36.86 -12.27 36.37
N VAL A 549 -37.57 -12.72 37.41
CA VAL A 549 -37.57 -14.11 37.87
C VAL A 549 -38.07 -15.04 36.75
N GLY A 550 -37.20 -15.93 36.26
CA GLY A 550 -37.51 -16.88 35.19
C GLY A 550 -37.18 -16.38 33.77
N SER A 551 -36.73 -15.12 33.62
CA SER A 551 -36.27 -14.60 32.34
C SER A 551 -34.87 -15.10 31.99
N GLN A 552 -34.70 -15.65 30.79
CA GLN A 552 -33.39 -15.92 30.17
C GLN A 552 -33.01 -14.85 29.12
N GLY A 553 -33.74 -13.72 29.11
CA GLY A 553 -33.60 -12.65 28.13
C GLY A 553 -32.42 -11.71 28.38
N SER A 554 -32.22 -10.79 27.45
CA SER A 554 -31.25 -9.69 27.56
C SER A 554 -31.90 -8.37 27.22
N LEU A 555 -31.63 -7.35 28.02
CA LEU A 555 -32.20 -6.00 27.91
C LEU A 555 -31.13 -5.02 27.43
N LEU A 556 -31.44 -4.16 26.45
CA LEU A 556 -30.57 -3.06 26.04
C LEU A 556 -30.96 -1.79 26.78
N ILE A 557 -30.08 -1.30 27.66
CA ILE A 557 -30.28 -0.01 28.34
C ILE A 557 -29.57 1.08 27.53
N CYS A 558 -30.34 1.89 26.79
CA CYS A 558 -29.79 2.99 26.01
C CYS A 558 -30.66 4.25 26.06
N LYS A 559 -30.04 5.43 25.87
CA LYS A 559 -30.77 6.68 25.71
C LYS A 559 -31.54 6.68 24.39
N ALA A 560 -32.76 7.22 24.38
CA ALA A 560 -33.55 7.39 23.16
C ALA A 560 -32.76 8.10 22.04
N ARG A 561 -32.01 9.15 22.39
CA ARG A 561 -31.12 9.86 21.46
C ARG A 561 -30.09 8.95 20.77
N ARG A 562 -29.53 7.98 21.51
CA ARG A 562 -28.57 7.01 20.96
C ARG A 562 -29.27 6.10 19.96
N LEU A 563 -30.42 5.54 20.32
CA LEU A 563 -31.22 4.70 19.44
C LEU A 563 -31.55 5.41 18.11
N SER A 564 -31.99 6.67 18.17
CA SER A 564 -32.32 7.45 16.97
C SER A 564 -31.10 7.83 16.12
N THR A 565 -29.89 7.85 16.71
CA THR A 565 -28.64 8.08 15.97
C THR A 565 -28.16 6.80 15.27
N LEU A 566 -28.45 5.63 15.83
CA LEU A 566 -28.09 4.34 15.22
C LEU A 566 -28.90 4.05 13.95
N GLN A 567 -30.13 4.56 13.87
CA GLN A 567 -30.95 4.48 12.65
C GLN A 567 -30.39 5.27 11.46
N TRP A 568 -29.42 6.16 11.68
CA TRP A 568 -28.69 6.88 10.63
C TRP A 568 -27.81 5.94 9.77
N PHE A 569 -27.63 4.67 10.18
CA PHE A 569 -26.72 3.69 9.56
C PHE A 569 -27.38 2.34 9.21
N SER A 570 -28.66 2.17 9.55
CA SER A 570 -29.42 0.94 9.26
C SER A 570 -30.11 0.99 7.92
#